data_AF-A0A2S0K651-F1
#
_entry.id   AF-A0A2S0K651-F1
#
_cell.length_a   1.000
_cell.length_b   1.000
_cell.length_c   1.000
_cell.angle_alpha   90.00
_cell.angle_beta   90.00
_cell.angle_gamma   90.00
#
_symmetry.space_group_name_H-M   'P 1'
#
loop_
_entity.id
_entity.type
_entity.pdbx_description
1 polymer ?
#
loop_
_entity_poly.entity_id
_entity_poly.type
_entity_poly.pdbx_seq_one_letter_code
_entity_poly.pdbx_strand_id
1 'polypeptide(L)'
;MLKERTLTITPDALDSMITDYHWMVNAIKEMRAEMVIGAKTAQYGIEATLPKAAGGVGDPIMQEAIRRSKNIKRVAEYEKKLLEVQKLIERVDGEREVQVLNWMLDGKSQRWIGQHMALSSTSIKRIKDNIVKQMIA
;
A
#
# COMPACT_ATOMS: atom_id res chain seq x y z
N MET A 1 15.62 5.20 25.35
CA MET A 1 15.72 5.04 23.89
C MET A 1 15.15 3.69 23.52
N LEU A 2 13.93 3.66 22.96
CA LEU A 2 13.30 2.43 22.50
C LEU A 2 14.07 2.00 21.24
N LYS A 3 14.85 0.92 21.34
CA LYS A 3 15.45 0.24 20.18
C LYS A 3 14.30 -0.04 19.21
N GLU A 4 14.32 0.62 18.05
CA GLU A 4 13.43 0.26 16.95
C GLU A 4 13.64 -1.22 16.71
N ARG A 5 12.61 -2.00 17.02
CA ARG A 5 12.60 -3.45 16.81
C ARG A 5 12.57 -3.58 15.30
N THR A 6 13.75 -3.67 14.68
CA THR A 6 13.89 -4.01 13.27
C THR A 6 13.16 -5.33 13.12
N LEU A 7 11.96 -5.27 12.55
CA LEU A 7 11.27 -6.47 12.12
C LEU A 7 12.26 -7.11 11.16
N THR A 8 12.65 -8.36 11.42
CA THR A 8 13.39 -9.17 10.46
C THR A 8 12.48 -9.32 9.24
N ILE A 9 12.60 -8.38 8.30
CA ILE A 9 11.86 -8.41 7.05
C ILE A 9 12.39 -9.60 6.29
N THR A 10 11.52 -10.57 6.02
CA THR A 10 11.88 -11.69 5.15
C THR A 10 12.02 -11.19 3.71
N PRO A 11 12.96 -11.72 2.92
CA PRO A 11 13.13 -11.32 1.51
C PRO A 11 11.82 -11.38 0.71
N ASP A 12 11.04 -12.44 0.89
CA ASP A 12 9.76 -12.62 0.20
C ASP A 12 8.71 -11.57 0.60
N ALA A 13 8.73 -11.13 1.86
CA ALA A 13 7.84 -10.07 2.32
C ALA A 13 8.23 -8.72 1.71
N LEU A 14 9.54 -8.42 1.63
CA LEU A 14 10.02 -7.20 0.99
C LEU A 14 9.69 -7.19 -0.52
N ASP A 15 9.89 -8.32 -1.19
CA ASP A 15 9.57 -8.51 -2.60
C ASP A 15 8.10 -8.22 -2.91
N SER A 16 7.22 -8.71 -2.04
CA SER A 16 5.77 -8.45 -2.10
C SER A 16 5.48 -6.96 -1.83
N MET A 17 6.11 -6.36 -0.82
CA MET A 17 5.91 -4.94 -0.49
C MET A 17 6.34 -4.00 -1.63
N ILE A 18 7.44 -4.29 -2.33
CA ILE A 18 7.88 -3.52 -3.50
C ILE A 18 6.86 -3.63 -4.64
N THR A 19 6.36 -4.85 -4.89
CA THR A 19 5.38 -5.11 -5.95
C THR A 19 4.05 -4.42 -5.67
N ASP A 20 3.58 -4.47 -4.42
CA ASP A 20 2.32 -3.88 -3.98
C ASP A 20 2.43 -2.37 -3.73
N TYR A 21 3.64 -1.79 -3.76
CA TYR A 21 3.91 -0.42 -3.35
C TYR A 21 3.00 0.59 -4.06
N HIS A 22 2.95 0.54 -5.39
CA HIS A 22 2.15 1.46 -6.19
C HIS A 22 0.64 1.35 -5.86
N TRP A 23 0.15 0.11 -5.71
CA TRP A 23 -1.23 -0.15 -5.36
C TRP A 23 -1.56 0.36 -3.94
N MET A 24 -0.68 0.13 -2.97
CA MET A 24 -0.84 0.62 -1.59
C MET A 24 -0.90 2.16 -1.54
N VAL A 25 -0.04 2.85 -2.31
CA VAL A 25 -0.08 4.31 -2.42
C VAL A 25 -1.44 4.80 -2.94
N ASN A 26 -1.94 4.18 -4.01
CA ASN A 26 -3.23 4.57 -4.59
C ASN A 26 -4.39 4.25 -3.64
N ALA A 27 -4.35 3.11 -2.94
CA ALA A 27 -5.34 2.74 -1.95
C ALA A 27 -5.39 3.74 -0.78
N ILE A 28 -4.24 4.20 -0.27
CA ILE A 28 -4.19 5.22 0.78
C ILE A 28 -4.75 6.55 0.27
N LYS A 29 -4.42 6.97 -0.95
CA LYS A 29 -4.94 8.21 -1.54
C LYS A 29 -6.47 8.19 -1.59
N GLU A 30 -7.06 7.09 -2.05
CA GLU A 30 -8.52 6.94 -2.14
C GLU A 30 -9.17 6.92 -0.75
N MET A 31 -8.64 6.12 0.18
CA MET A 31 -9.17 6.04 1.54
C MET A 31 -9.09 7.39 2.28
N ARG A 32 -8.02 8.18 2.07
CA ARG A 32 -7.90 9.53 2.64
C ARG A 32 -8.89 10.50 2.00
N ALA A 33 -9.16 10.39 0.69
CA ALA A 33 -10.17 11.20 0.02
C ALA A 33 -11.59 10.91 0.56
N GLU A 34 -11.94 9.64 0.77
CA GLU A 34 -13.21 9.25 1.40
C GLU A 34 -13.37 9.84 2.81
N MET A 35 -12.30 9.89 3.62
CA MET A 35 -12.35 10.48 4.97
C MET A 35 -12.66 11.98 4.95
N VAL A 36 -12.14 12.73 3.97
CA VAL A 36 -12.39 14.17 3.84
C VAL A 36 -13.82 14.44 3.34
N ILE A 37 -14.32 13.62 2.42
CA ILE A 37 -15.69 13.76 1.87
C ILE A 37 -16.75 13.32 2.90
N GLY A 38 -16.48 12.26 3.67
CA GLY A 38 -17.36 11.76 4.72
C GLY A 38 -17.64 12.75 5.87
N ALA A 39 -16.79 13.77 6.04
CA ALA A 39 -17.03 14.89 6.95
C ALA A 39 -18.02 15.93 6.38
N LYS A 40 -18.20 15.97 5.05
CA LYS A 40 -19.13 16.88 4.34
C LYS A 40 -20.45 16.20 3.93
N THR A 41 -20.48 14.87 3.78
CA THR A 41 -21.68 14.11 3.40
C THR A 41 -22.45 13.50 4.58
N ALA A 42 -22.12 13.86 5.82
CA ALA A 42 -23.03 13.71 6.97
C ALA A 42 -24.27 14.65 6.88
N GLN A 43 -24.60 15.08 5.67
CA GLN A 43 -25.85 15.71 5.30
C GLN A 43 -26.73 14.68 4.59
N TYR A 44 -26.91 13.50 5.20
CA TYR A 44 -28.09 12.72 4.90
C TYR A 44 -29.25 13.50 5.50
N GLY A 45 -30.04 14.07 4.59
CA GLY A 45 -31.08 15.04 4.88
C GLY A 45 -32.09 14.52 5.89
N ILE A 46 -32.90 15.49 6.30
CA ILE A 46 -34.05 15.44 7.22
C ILE A 46 -35.02 14.25 6.98
N GLU A 47 -34.84 13.44 5.92
CA GLU A 47 -35.62 12.24 5.61
C GLU A 47 -35.35 11.02 6.51
N ALA A 48 -34.30 11.03 7.33
CA ALA A 48 -34.03 9.97 8.31
C ALA A 48 -34.96 9.99 9.54
N THR A 49 -35.88 10.94 9.64
CA THR A 49 -36.82 11.08 10.78
C THR A 49 -38.06 10.18 10.68
N LEU A 50 -38.19 9.35 9.64
CA LEU A 50 -39.31 8.41 9.52
C LEU A 50 -38.94 7.04 10.14
N PRO A 51 -39.60 6.60 11.22
CA PRO A 51 -39.32 5.30 11.81
C PRO A 51 -39.94 4.22 10.92
N LYS A 52 -39.12 3.40 10.26
CA LYS A 52 -39.59 2.17 9.61
C LYS A 52 -39.19 0.94 10.41
N ALA A 53 -40.25 0.25 10.86
CA ALA A 53 -40.41 -1.14 11.24
C ALA A 53 -39.17 -1.95 11.70
N ALA A 54 -39.29 -2.47 12.92
CA ALA A 54 -38.39 -3.43 13.55
C ALA A 54 -38.11 -4.66 12.66
N GLY A 55 -36.82 -4.94 12.44
CA GLY A 55 -36.35 -6.14 11.75
C GLY A 55 -34.83 -6.18 11.62
N GLY A 56 -34.15 -6.76 12.61
CA GLY A 56 -32.95 -7.60 12.45
C GLY A 56 -31.76 -7.12 11.59
N VAL A 57 -31.55 -5.83 11.37
CA VAL A 57 -30.33 -5.30 10.74
C VAL A 57 -29.69 -4.36 11.75
N GLY A 58 -28.54 -4.76 12.29
CA GLY A 58 -27.77 -3.92 13.21
C GLY A 58 -27.60 -2.53 12.61
N ASP A 59 -27.83 -1.50 13.42
CA ASP A 59 -27.84 -0.08 13.05
C ASP A 59 -26.89 0.23 11.87
N PRO A 60 -27.41 0.62 10.69
CA PRO A 60 -26.59 0.93 9.51
C PRO A 60 -25.45 1.92 9.79
N ILE A 61 -25.65 2.83 10.74
CA ILE A 61 -24.64 3.80 11.18
C ILE A 61 -23.50 3.07 11.92
N MET A 62 -23.83 2.11 12.78
CA MET A 62 -22.84 1.29 13.48
C MET A 62 -22.02 0.43 12.51
N GLN A 63 -22.65 -0.15 11.48
CA GLN A 63 -21.94 -0.91 10.44
C GLN A 63 -20.98 -0.03 9.64
N GLU A 64 -21.41 1.18 9.27
CA GLU A 64 -20.55 2.15 8.58
C GLU A 64 -19.39 2.62 9.45
N ALA A 65 -19.62 2.85 10.75
CA ALA A 65 -18.56 3.20 11.70
C ALA A 65 -17.51 2.06 11.84
N ILE A 66 -17.95 0.80 11.90
CA ILE A 66 -17.06 -0.36 11.93
C ILE A 66 -16.27 -0.48 10.62
N ARG A 67 -16.91 -0.26 9.46
CA ARG A 67 -16.25 -0.26 8.15
C ARG A 67 -15.14 0.79 8.09
N ARG A 68 -15.43 2.03 8.50
CA ARG A 68 -14.46 3.14 8.57
C ARG A 68 -13.30 2.84 9.52
N SER A 69 -13.58 2.31 10.71
CA SER A 69 -12.55 1.92 11.68
C SER A 69 -11.59 0.87 11.11
N LYS A 70 -12.10 -0.14 10.39
CA LYS A 70 -11.27 -1.15 9.71
C LYS A 70 -10.40 -0.52 8.61
N ASN A 71 -10.93 0.44 7.86
CA ASN A 71 -10.17 1.14 6.82
C ASN A 71 -9.01 1.96 7.41
N ILE A 72 -9.24 2.69 8.51
CA ILE A 72 -8.19 3.44 9.19
C ILE A 72 -7.04 2.53 9.63
N LYS A 73 -7.34 1.35 10.20
CA LYS A 73 -6.32 0.38 10.60
C LYS A 73 -5.49 -0.11 9.39
N ARG A 74 -6.14 -0.40 8.26
CA ARG A 74 -5.45 -0.82 7.03
C ARG A 74 -4.56 0.29 6.46
N VAL A 75 -5.02 1.53 6.48
CA VAL A 75 -4.20 2.69 6.05
C VAL A 75 -2.91 2.75 6.88
N ALA A 76 -3.01 2.66 8.20
CA ALA A 76 -1.84 2.67 9.08
C ALA A 76 -0.88 1.49 8.80
N GLU A 77 -1.42 0.29 8.50
CA GLU A 77 -0.61 -0.87 8.12
C GLU A 77 0.12 -0.66 6.78
N TYR A 78 -0.56 -0.11 5.76
CA TYR A 78 0.05 0.19 4.47
C TYR A 78 1.12 1.27 4.61
N GLU A 79 0.84 2.35 5.34
CA GLU A 79 1.81 3.42 5.62
C GLU A 79 3.08 2.89 6.28
N LYS A 80 2.94 1.95 7.23
CA LYS A 80 4.09 1.28 7.83
C LYS A 80 4.90 0.51 6.80
N LYS A 81 4.28 -0.31 5.96
CA LYS A 81 4.97 -1.07 4.90
C LYS A 81 5.69 -0.15 3.91
N LEU A 82 5.02 0.93 3.51
CA LEU A 82 5.56 1.97 2.64
C LEU A 82 6.81 2.62 3.23
N LEU A 83 6.76 2.98 4.52
CA LEU A 83 7.89 3.59 5.22
C LEU A 83 9.08 2.64 5.31
N GLU A 84 8.86 1.35 5.58
CA GLU A 84 9.92 0.35 5.59
C GLU A 84 10.62 0.24 4.23
N VAL A 85 9.85 0.19 3.13
CA VAL A 85 10.43 0.19 1.77
C VAL A 85 11.23 1.47 1.53
N GLN A 86 10.67 2.65 1.84
CA GLN A 86 11.32 3.94 1.62
C GLN A 86 12.66 4.08 2.34
N LYS A 87 12.75 3.63 3.60
CA LYS A 87 14.00 3.63 4.37
C LYS A 87 15.12 2.79 3.75
N LEU A 88 14.75 1.80 2.94
CA LEU A 88 15.68 0.85 2.35
C LEU A 88 16.04 1.18 0.89
N ILE A 89 15.31 2.08 0.22
CA ILE A 89 15.58 2.49 -1.17
C ILE A 89 17.01 3.00 -1.33
N GLU A 90 17.50 3.79 -0.36
CA GLU A 90 18.84 4.39 -0.41
C GLU A 90 19.99 3.37 -0.31
N ARG A 91 19.70 2.11 0.06
CA ARG A 91 20.72 1.04 0.10
C ARG A 91 20.95 0.38 -1.26
N VAL A 92 20.11 0.67 -2.23
CA VAL A 92 20.18 0.05 -3.55
C VAL A 92 21.20 0.80 -4.39
N ASP A 93 22.29 0.12 -4.70
CA ASP A 93 23.40 0.64 -5.50
C ASP A 93 23.35 0.05 -6.91
N GLY A 94 23.75 0.90 -7.87
CA GLY A 94 23.79 0.56 -9.29
C GLY A 94 22.71 1.29 -10.09
N GLU A 95 23.12 1.99 -11.15
CA GLU A 95 22.21 2.80 -11.98
C GLU A 95 21.06 1.97 -12.55
N ARG A 96 21.35 0.73 -12.95
CA ARG A 96 20.36 -0.17 -13.55
C ARG A 96 19.36 -0.66 -12.51
N GLU A 97 19.83 -1.10 -11.36
CA GLU A 97 19.04 -1.57 -10.23
C GLU A 97 18.12 -0.47 -9.70
N VAL A 98 18.65 0.73 -9.50
CA VAL A 98 17.89 1.91 -9.06
C VAL A 98 16.80 2.26 -10.07
N GLN A 99 17.11 2.25 -11.37
CA GLN A 99 16.12 2.55 -12.40
C GLN A 99 14.99 1.51 -12.45
N VAL A 100 15.32 0.23 -12.33
CA VAL A 100 14.34 -0.86 -12.27
C VAL A 100 13.47 -0.73 -11.03
N LEU A 101 14.06 -0.46 -9.86
CA LEU A 101 13.33 -0.25 -8.62
C LEU A 101 12.33 0.91 -8.75
N ASN A 102 12.77 2.06 -9.26
CA ASN A 102 11.90 3.22 -9.45
C ASN A 102 10.68 2.88 -10.31
N TRP A 103 10.87 2.20 -11.45
CA TRP A 103 9.75 1.79 -12.29
C TRP A 103 8.83 0.78 -11.62
N MET A 104 9.35 -0.11 -10.77
CA MET A 104 8.52 -1.02 -9.98
C MET A 104 7.68 -0.27 -8.96
N LEU A 105 8.25 0.72 -8.27
CA LEU A 105 7.52 1.58 -7.32
C LEU A 105 6.47 2.46 -8.03
N ASP A 106 6.71 2.82 -9.29
CA ASP A 106 5.74 3.47 -10.17
C ASP A 106 4.63 2.52 -10.67
N GLY A 107 4.73 1.22 -10.37
CA GLY A 107 3.74 0.22 -10.75
C GLY A 107 3.91 -0.36 -12.15
N LYS A 108 5.09 -0.20 -12.78
CA LYS A 108 5.38 -0.85 -14.07
C LYS A 108 5.58 -2.35 -13.86
N SER A 109 4.96 -3.15 -14.72
CA SER A 109 5.13 -4.60 -14.67
C SER A 109 6.54 -5.01 -15.08
N GLN A 110 7.04 -6.12 -14.51
CA GLN A 110 8.34 -6.68 -14.89
C GLN A 110 8.42 -6.95 -16.40
N ARG A 111 7.32 -7.39 -17.03
CA ARG A 111 7.27 -7.59 -18.48
C ARG A 111 7.51 -6.29 -19.25
N TRP A 112 6.87 -5.20 -18.81
CA TRP A 112 7.04 -3.88 -19.43
C TRP A 112 8.49 -3.40 -19.28
N ILE A 113 9.06 -3.51 -18.07
CA ILE A 113 10.45 -3.14 -17.80
C ILE A 113 11.42 -3.93 -18.69
N GLY A 114 11.19 -5.24 -18.83
CA GLY A 114 11.99 -6.11 -19.69
C GLY A 114 12.00 -5.69 -21.14
N GLN A 115 10.81 -5.42 -21.68
CA GLN A 115 10.68 -4.96 -23.06
C GLN A 115 11.36 -3.60 -23.26
N HIS A 116 11.21 -2.68 -22.30
CA HIS A 116 11.77 -1.34 -22.39
C HIS A 116 13.31 -1.32 -22.28
N MET A 117 13.88 -2.25 -21.51
CA MET A 117 15.34 -2.37 -21.34
C MET A 117 16.00 -3.40 -22.27
N ALA A 118 15.24 -4.05 -23.15
CA ALA A 118 15.71 -5.20 -23.94
C ALA A 118 16.32 -6.33 -23.08
N LEU A 119 15.69 -6.63 -21.95
CA LEU A 119 16.10 -7.68 -21.02
C LEU A 119 15.13 -8.87 -21.04
N SER A 120 15.68 -10.07 -20.82
CA SER A 120 14.88 -11.28 -20.62
C SER A 120 14.15 -11.27 -19.27
N SER A 121 13.07 -12.04 -19.16
CA SER A 121 12.35 -12.22 -17.88
C SER A 121 13.25 -12.72 -16.76
N THR A 122 14.17 -13.64 -17.06
CA THR A 122 15.16 -14.17 -16.12
C THR A 122 16.13 -13.10 -15.65
N SER A 123 16.57 -12.22 -16.55
CA SER A 123 17.48 -11.12 -16.20
C SER A 123 16.83 -10.13 -15.24
N ILE A 124 15.56 -9.79 -15.46
CA ILE A 124 14.80 -8.88 -14.59
C ILE A 124 14.58 -9.50 -13.22
N LYS A 125 14.24 -10.81 -13.18
CA LYS A 125 14.10 -11.53 -11.92
C LYS A 125 15.40 -11.47 -11.12
N ARG A 126 16.56 -11.70 -11.76
CA ARG A 126 17.87 -11.59 -11.10
C ARG A 126 18.16 -10.18 -10.58
N ILE A 127 17.82 -9.15 -11.36
CA ILE A 127 17.97 -7.75 -10.92
C ILE A 127 17.09 -7.49 -9.69
N LYS A 128 15.83 -7.93 -9.70
CA LYS A 128 14.90 -7.82 -8.57
C LYS A 128 15.44 -8.54 -7.32
N ASP A 129 15.91 -9.78 -7.49
CA ASP A 129 16.50 -10.57 -6.41
C ASP A 129 17.75 -9.87 -5.82
N ASN A 130 18.55 -9.21 -6.65
CA ASN A 130 19.71 -8.44 -6.20
C ASN A 130 19.29 -7.17 -5.44
N ILE A 131 18.27 -6.45 -5.92
CA ILE A 131 17.71 -5.28 -5.21
C ILE A 131 17.23 -5.70 -3.81
N VAL A 132 16.45 -6.77 -3.70
CA VAL A 132 15.96 -7.28 -2.40
C VAL A 132 17.13 -7.68 -1.48
N LYS A 133 18.19 -8.28 -2.02
CA LYS A 133 19.40 -8.60 -1.25
C LYS A 133 20.12 -7.35 -0.74
N GLN A 134 20.29 -6.33 -1.58
CA GLN A 134 20.95 -5.08 -1.18
C GLN A 134 20.16 -4.35 -0.08
N MET A 135 18.83 -4.37 -0.16
CA MET A 135 17.97 -3.72 0.85
C MET A 135 18.05 -4.39 2.23
N ILE A 136 18.35 -5.69 2.29
CA ILE A 136 18.43 -6.46 3.54
C ILE A 136 19.86 -6.51 4.10
N ALA A 137 20.88 -6.33 3.25
CA ALA A 137 22.29 -6.23 3.63
C ALA A 137 22.52 -5.07 4.61
#